data_AF-A0A7U9WUS7-F1
#
_entry.id   AF-A0A7U9WUS7-F1
#
_cell.length_a   1.000
_cell.length_b   1.000
_cell.length_c   1.000
_cell.angle_alpha   90.00
_cell.angle_beta   90.00
_cell.angle_gamma   90.00
#
_symmetry.space_group_name_H-M   'P 1'
#
loop_
_entity.id
_entity.type
_entity.pdbx_description
1 polymer ?
#
loop_
_entity_poly.entity_id
_entity_poly.type
_entity_poly.pdbx_seq_one_letter_code
_entity_poly.pdbx_strand_id
1 'polypeptide(L)'
;MQNGTYIINNITNGNANINSTDNSVRNTNISYNDVKLFEKMLEVASNITEENKNDIVMAIEDMKNNYTQPSLKEKYYKFIEVAANHMALFAPFIPALTEMLTKIQCI
;
A
#
# COMPACT_ATOMS: atom_id res chain seq x y z
N MET A 1 31.03 -13.08 -27.92
CA MET A 1 31.53 -12.04 -26.99
C MET A 1 30.53 -10.89 -27.02
N GLN A 2 29.67 -10.76 -26.00
CA GLN A 2 28.87 -9.55 -25.79
C GLN A 2 29.06 -9.12 -24.34
N ASN A 3 29.60 -7.90 -24.20
CA ASN A 3 29.82 -7.22 -22.94
C ASN A 3 28.52 -6.49 -22.55
N GLY A 4 27.91 -6.89 -21.43
CA GLY A 4 26.83 -6.15 -20.80
C GLY A 4 27.35 -5.51 -19.51
N THR A 5 27.38 -4.18 -19.46
CA THR A 5 27.78 -3.41 -18.28
C THR A 5 26.71 -3.52 -17.20
N TYR A 6 27.08 -3.98 -16.00
CA TYR A 6 26.21 -3.96 -14.82
C TYR A 6 26.50 -2.69 -14.00
N ILE A 7 25.50 -1.80 -13.91
CA ILE A 7 25.48 -0.68 -12.98
C ILE A 7 25.00 -1.20 -11.61
N ILE A 8 25.90 -1.20 -10.63
CA ILE A 8 25.66 -1.68 -9.26
C ILE A 8 25.44 -0.45 -8.38
N ASN A 9 24.19 -0.20 -7.97
CA ASN A 9 23.88 0.83 -6.97
C ASN A 9 23.78 0.18 -5.58
N ASN A 10 24.82 0.44 -4.79
CA ASN A 10 24.95 0.34 -3.33
C ASN A 10 23.76 -0.23 -2.53
N ILE A 11 23.84 -1.53 -2.22
CA ILE A 11 22.96 -2.23 -1.29
C ILE A 11 23.43 -1.95 0.15
N THR A 12 22.62 -1.26 0.95
CA THR A 12 22.82 -1.18 2.40
C THR A 12 21.85 -2.13 3.09
N ASN A 13 22.42 -3.22 3.62
CA ASN A 13 21.98 -4.09 4.71
C ASN A 13 20.53 -4.61 4.74
N GLY A 14 20.39 -5.90 4.39
CA GLY A 14 19.30 -6.76 4.87
C GLY A 14 19.24 -8.07 4.09
N ASN A 15 19.95 -9.11 4.55
CA ASN A 15 19.89 -10.44 3.95
C ASN A 15 18.46 -11.00 4.00
N ALA A 16 17.76 -11.02 2.87
CA ALA A 16 16.58 -11.84 2.66
C ALA A 16 16.72 -12.53 1.31
N ASN A 17 17.10 -13.81 1.36
CA ASN A 17 17.12 -14.70 0.21
C ASN A 17 15.68 -15.21 0.01
N ILE A 18 14.95 -14.64 -0.95
CA ILE A 18 13.64 -15.14 -1.38
C ILE A 18 13.75 -15.49 -2.86
N ASN A 19 13.99 -16.78 -3.10
CA ASN A 19 14.02 -17.38 -4.43
C ASN A 19 12.58 -17.61 -4.93
N SER A 20 11.86 -16.53 -5.23
CA SER A 20 10.57 -16.59 -5.91
C SER A 20 10.70 -16.08 -7.33
N THR A 21 10.63 -17.02 -8.27
CA THR A 21 10.37 -16.77 -9.68
C THR A 21 8.94 -16.26 -9.83
N ASP A 22 8.73 -14.95 -9.69
CA ASP A 22 7.53 -14.30 -10.21
C ASP A 22 7.94 -13.27 -11.26
N ASN A 23 7.50 -13.53 -12.49
CA ASN A 23 7.73 -12.70 -13.66
C ASN A 23 6.72 -11.54 -13.67
N SER A 24 6.85 -10.64 -12.70
CA SER A 24 6.20 -9.33 -12.73
C SER A 24 7.24 -8.28 -12.39
N VAL A 25 8.05 -7.92 -13.37
CA VAL A 25 8.79 -6.65 -13.34
C VAL A 25 7.77 -5.52 -13.50
N ARG A 26 6.93 -5.30 -12.48
CA ARG A 26 6.25 -4.02 -12.29
C ARG A 26 7.25 -3.12 -11.58
N ASN A 27 7.95 -2.35 -12.40
CA ASN A 27 8.80 -1.25 -11.98
C ASN A 27 7.95 -0.10 -11.44
N THR A 28 7.09 -0.38 -10.45
CA THR A 28 6.40 0.64 -9.67
C THR A 28 7.33 1.01 -8.54
N ASN A 29 7.65 2.29 -8.37
CA ASN A 29 8.32 2.81 -7.18
C ASN A 29 7.43 2.53 -5.96
N ILE A 30 7.48 1.31 -5.43
CA ILE A 30 6.86 0.94 -4.18
C ILE A 30 7.67 1.64 -3.10
N SER A 31 7.16 2.75 -2.57
CA SER A 31 7.81 3.38 -1.43
C SER A 31 7.63 2.46 -0.23
N TYR A 32 8.71 2.09 0.44
CA TYR A 32 8.64 1.35 1.71
C TYR A 32 7.73 2.05 2.74
N ASN A 33 7.60 3.37 2.63
CA ASN A 33 6.72 4.18 3.46
C ASN A 33 5.23 3.92 3.19
N ASP A 34 4.88 3.57 1.96
CA ASP A 34 3.51 3.30 1.51
C ASP A 34 2.99 1.98 2.08
N VAL A 35 3.81 0.93 2.05
CA VAL A 35 3.46 -0.38 2.65
C VAL A 35 3.26 -0.24 4.16
N LYS A 36 4.16 0.49 4.83
CA LYS A 36 4.07 0.77 6.27
C LYS A 36 2.82 1.56 6.67
N LEU A 37 2.33 2.43 5.80
CA LEU A 37 1.09 3.16 6.04
C LEU A 37 -0.08 2.18 6.22
N PHE A 38 -0.22 1.23 5.29
CA PHE A 38 -1.29 0.23 5.35
C PHE A 38 -1.14 -0.72 6.54
N GLU A 39 0.08 -1.13 6.89
CA GLU A 39 0.32 -1.95 8.08
C GLU A 39 -0.16 -1.26 9.37
N LYS A 40 0.12 0.04 9.51
CA LYS A 40 -0.38 0.83 10.65
C LYS A 40 -1.90 0.97 10.65
N MET A 41 -2.51 1.14 9.47
CA MET A 41 -3.97 1.18 9.36
C MET A 41 -4.61 -0.16 9.75
N LEU A 42 -4.01 -1.28 9.37
CA LEU A 42 -4.45 -2.62 9.76
C LEU A 42 -4.32 -2.84 11.27
N GLU A 43 -3.23 -2.36 11.88
CA GLU A 43 -3.06 -2.37 13.33
C GLU A 43 -4.19 -1.58 14.03
N VAL A 44 -4.50 -0.38 13.56
CA VAL A 44 -5.63 0.41 14.08
C VAL A 44 -6.96 -0.33 13.90
N ALA A 45 -7.22 -0.89 12.72
CA ALA A 45 -8.43 -1.66 12.45
C ALA A 45 -8.53 -2.93 13.32
N SER A 46 -7.39 -3.52 13.70
CA SER A 46 -7.36 -4.71 14.54
C SER A 46 -7.91 -4.47 15.96
N ASN A 47 -7.88 -3.22 16.41
CA ASN A 47 -8.40 -2.78 17.72
C ASN A 47 -9.91 -2.46 17.70
N ILE A 48 -10.56 -2.45 16.53
CA ILE A 48 -12.01 -2.31 16.42
C ILE A 48 -12.67 -3.63 16.86
N THR A 49 -13.72 -3.54 17.66
CA THR A 49 -14.44 -4.70 18.23
C THR A 49 -15.79 -4.98 17.57
N GLU A 50 -16.26 -4.02 16.77
CA GLU A 50 -17.55 -3.99 16.13
C GLU A 50 -17.63 -4.90 14.89
N GLU A 51 -18.84 -5.27 14.49
CA GLU A 51 -19.09 -6.25 13.41
C GLU A 51 -18.49 -5.84 12.05
N ASN A 52 -18.41 -4.53 11.79
CA ASN A 52 -17.89 -3.98 10.54
C ASN A 52 -16.36 -3.96 10.45
N LYS A 53 -15.65 -4.45 11.47
CA LYS A 53 -14.19 -4.58 11.47
C LYS A 53 -13.67 -5.31 10.23
N ASN A 54 -14.27 -6.44 9.88
CA ASN A 54 -13.79 -7.27 8.77
C ASN A 54 -13.89 -6.53 7.44
N ASP A 55 -14.96 -5.76 7.23
CA ASP A 55 -15.14 -4.95 6.03
C ASP A 55 -14.09 -3.83 5.94
N ILE A 56 -13.75 -3.22 7.07
CA ILE A 56 -12.69 -2.20 7.15
C ILE A 56 -11.33 -2.82 6.82
N VAL A 57 -10.99 -3.95 7.44
CA VAL A 57 -9.73 -4.66 7.19
C VAL A 57 -9.63 -5.06 5.72
N MET A 58 -10.70 -5.63 5.14
CA MET A 58 -10.75 -5.99 3.74
C MET A 58 -10.56 -4.78 2.83
N ALA A 59 -11.19 -3.64 3.13
CA ALA A 59 -11.02 -2.42 2.34
C ALA A 59 -9.58 -1.88 2.41
N ILE A 60 -8.91 -1.99 3.57
CA ILE A 60 -7.50 -1.60 3.72
C ILE A 60 -6.58 -2.52 2.94
N GLU A 61 -6.79 -3.84 2.99
CA GLU A 61 -6.04 -4.81 2.18
C GLU A 61 -6.27 -4.58 0.67
N ASP A 62 -7.50 -4.25 0.26
CA ASP A 62 -7.81 -3.91 -1.12
C ASP A 62 -7.04 -2.66 -1.58
N MET A 63 -6.95 -1.62 -0.76
CA MET A 63 -6.10 -0.46 -1.06
C MET A 63 -4.62 -0.84 -1.15
N LYS A 64 -4.12 -1.63 -0.20
CA LYS A 64 -2.73 -2.12 -0.16
C LYS A 64 -2.36 -2.99 -1.37
N ASN A 65 -3.31 -3.70 -1.97
CA ASN A 65 -3.08 -4.50 -3.18
C ASN A 65 -3.23 -3.67 -4.46
N ASN A 66 -3.80 -2.46 -4.38
CA ASN A 66 -4.12 -1.62 -5.55
C ASN A 66 -3.50 -0.21 -5.50
N TYR A 67 -2.61 0.10 -4.56
CA TYR A 67 -2.07 1.46 -4.38
C TYR A 67 -1.22 2.01 -5.51
N THR A 68 -0.79 1.18 -6.47
CA THR A 68 -0.11 1.65 -7.69
C THR A 68 -1.05 1.67 -8.90
N GLN A 69 -2.33 1.36 -8.71
CA GLN A 69 -3.30 1.17 -9.78
C GLN A 69 -4.30 2.35 -9.82
N PRO A 70 -4.84 2.70 -11.01
CA PRO A 70 -5.90 3.71 -11.10
C PRO A 70 -7.15 3.37 -10.27
N SER A 71 -7.35 2.08 -9.97
CA SER A 71 -8.41 1.59 -9.08
C SER A 71 -8.24 2.01 -7.62
N LEU A 72 -7.08 2.55 -7.18
CA LEU A 72 -6.89 3.01 -5.80
C LEU A 72 -7.98 4.01 -5.38
N LYS A 73 -8.40 4.89 -6.29
CA LYS A 73 -9.47 5.87 -6.00
C LYS A 73 -10.78 5.20 -5.60
N GLU A 74 -11.17 4.16 -6.31
CA GLU A 74 -12.37 3.36 -5.99
C GLU A 74 -12.20 2.64 -4.65
N LYS A 75 -11.03 2.02 -4.41
CA LYS A 75 -10.73 1.33 -3.15
C LYS A 75 -10.71 2.26 -1.94
N TYR A 76 -10.20 3.47 -2.13
CA TYR A 76 -10.26 4.53 -1.13
C TYR A 76 -11.70 4.90 -0.80
N TYR A 77 -12.57 5.14 -1.78
CA TYR A 77 -13.98 5.43 -1.49
C TYR A 77 -14.69 4.29 -0.77
N LYS A 78 -14.40 3.04 -1.15
CA LYS A 78 -14.94 1.88 -0.44
C LYS A 78 -14.49 1.85 1.03
N PHE A 79 -13.22 2.16 1.30
CA PHE A 79 -12.71 2.29 2.65
C PHE A 79 -13.44 3.39 3.44
N ILE A 80 -13.64 4.57 2.87
CA ILE A 80 -14.37 5.68 3.53
C ILE A 80 -15.81 5.28 3.87
N GLU A 81 -16.47 4.52 2.99
CA GLU A 81 -17.83 4.01 3.22
C GLU A 81 -17.89 3.04 4.41
N VAL A 82 -17.05 2.02 4.43
CA VAL A 82 -17.09 0.98 5.48
C VAL A 82 -16.52 1.46 6.82
N ALA A 83 -15.57 2.40 6.77
CA ALA A 83 -14.93 2.99 7.94
C ALA A 83 -15.65 4.24 8.45
N ALA A 84 -16.79 4.65 7.88
CA ALA A 84 -17.46 5.91 8.18
C ALA A 84 -17.62 6.19 9.70
N ASN A 85 -18.06 5.19 10.46
CA ASN A 85 -18.25 5.29 11.92
C ASN A 85 -16.93 5.32 12.72
N HIS A 86 -15.81 4.99 12.07
CA HIS A 86 -14.48 4.82 12.65
C HIS A 86 -13.45 5.79 12.07
N MET A 87 -13.89 6.74 11.21
CA MET A 87 -13.00 7.64 10.47
C MET A 87 -12.09 8.48 11.39
N ALA A 88 -12.51 8.74 12.63
CA ALA A 88 -11.69 9.43 13.61
C ALA A 88 -10.38 8.67 13.93
N LEU A 89 -10.41 7.33 13.95
CA LEU A 89 -9.23 6.49 14.17
C LEU A 89 -8.27 6.57 12.98
N PHE A 90 -8.79 6.81 11.79
CA PHE A 90 -8.03 6.84 10.55
C PHE A 90 -7.63 8.24 10.08
N ALA A 91 -8.13 9.30 10.71
CA ALA A 91 -7.85 10.69 10.39
C ALA A 91 -6.33 11.00 10.22
N PRO A 92 -5.41 10.45 11.05
CA PRO A 92 -3.97 10.70 10.89
C PRO A 92 -3.37 10.16 9.57
N PHE A 93 -4.04 9.20 8.91
CA PHE A 93 -3.56 8.56 7.68
C PHE A 93 -4.12 9.21 6.42
N ILE A 94 -5.19 10.00 6.52
CA ILE A 94 -5.87 10.62 5.37
C ILE A 94 -4.95 11.50 4.52
N PRO A 95 -4.05 12.34 5.09
CA PRO A 95 -3.13 13.15 4.27
C PRO A 95 -2.22 12.28 3.40
N ALA A 96 -1.69 11.18 3.95
CA ALA A 96 -0.80 10.28 3.23
C ALA A 96 -1.54 9.50 2.13
N LEU A 97 -2.76 9.02 2.41
CA LEU A 97 -3.62 8.39 1.40
C LEU A 97 -3.97 9.37 0.27
N THR A 98 -4.24 10.63 0.61
CA THR A 98 -4.54 11.67 -0.38
C THR A 98 -3.33 11.95 -1.26
N GLU A 99 -2.13 12.08 -0.68
CA GLU A 99 -0.89 12.22 -1.46
C GLU A 99 -0.71 11.04 -2.44
N MET A 100 -0.98 9.82 -1.96
CA MET A 100 -0.93 8.61 -2.78
C MET A 100 -1.88 8.67 -3.98
N LEU A 101 -3.13 9.12 -3.77
CA LEU A 101 -4.11 9.29 -4.83
C LEU A 101 -3.63 10.31 -5.88
N THR A 102 -3.00 11.41 -5.45
CA THR A 102 -2.49 12.41 -6.39
C THR A 102 -1.35 11.87 -7.27
N LYS A 103 -0.46 11.03 -6.73
CA LYS A 103 0.64 10.40 -7.49
C LYS A 103 0.13 9.54 -8.65
N ILE A 104 -1.02 8.89 -8.49
CA ILE A 104 -1.60 7.99 -9.50
C ILE A 104 -2.37 8.77 -10.57
N GLN A 105 -2.89 9.96 -10.24
CA GLN A 105 -3.64 10.81 -11.19
C GLN A 105 -2.73 11.50 -12.22
N CYS A 106 -1.41 11.54 -12.01
CA CYS A 106 -0.44 12.21 -12.88
C CYS A 106 0.24 11.28 -13.90
N ILE A 107 -0.30 10.09 -14.15
CA ILE A 107 0.20 9.13 -15.16
C ILE A 107 -0.85 8.97 -16.26
#